data_AF-A0A1C3F2F8-F1
#
_entry.id   AF-A0A1C3F2F8-F1
#
_cell.length_a   1.000
_cell.length_b   1.000
_cell.length_c   1.000
_cell.angle_alpha   90.00
_cell.angle_beta   90.00
_cell.angle_gamma   90.00
#
_symmetry.space_group_name_H-M   'P 1'
#
loop_
_entity.id
_entity.type
_entity.pdbx_description
1 polymer ?
#
loop_
_entity_poly.entity_id
_entity_poly.type
_entity_poly.pdbx_seq_one_letter_code
_entity_poly.pdbx_strand_id
1 'polypeptide(L)'
;MSMNAGKKSLKGATLLLEALEKEGVDVIFGYPGGVLLPLYDALLDSSVRHILVRHEQGGVHAADGYARVTGKVGVCLATSGPGATNLVTGIANAYMDSIPLVVLTGQVVTSLLGTDSFQEADITGITTPITKHSYLVKDAREIPRIVKEAFYLAGTGRPGPVLIDLPKDILAAEIEPFSTEMNLKGYHVPGKGDSDKIAEVAKALSECSKPVIYAGGGVITAGAGAVLKQLAEKASLPVVTTLMGIGCFPYGHPNLLGMVGLHGAVAANYAVDDCDLLIAVGVRFDDRVTSGLGHLFATRAKIIHIDIDLAEIAKVVRTHIPIVGDARLVLEELLEALAGFQLPQVADWWDQLRSWKNYYPMRYDKDRLTAQLVIECIGELANEDTMVITDVGQHQMWAAQVYPVVKSRNFATSGGLGTMGFGLPAAMGAQIARPDDMAVLITGDGSFQMCIQELATIAHNKLPVKIVLLNNGVLGMVRQLQKYFSGERYNQIDLQGNPDFIKVAEAYGIHGIRVDSLEQVRSAISEAFEHPGPVLLEFAISPNDDVLPIVPPGKPITEMLGG
;
A
#
# COMPACT_ATOMS: atom_id res chain seq x y z
N MET A 1 28.38 3.72 -52.92
CA MET A 1 28.97 3.12 -51.71
C MET A 1 28.71 4.06 -50.54
N SER A 2 27.57 3.89 -49.86
CA SER A 2 27.29 4.59 -48.61
C SER A 2 27.69 3.62 -47.50
N MET A 3 28.62 4.04 -46.64
CA MET A 3 29.08 3.25 -45.50
C MET A 3 27.88 2.96 -44.58
N ASN A 4 27.58 1.68 -44.39
CA ASN A 4 26.81 1.22 -43.23
C ASN A 4 27.63 1.59 -42.00
N ALA A 5 27.21 2.62 -41.26
CA ALA A 5 27.60 2.76 -39.86
C ALA A 5 27.08 1.50 -39.14
N GLY A 6 27.97 0.56 -38.83
CA GLY A 6 27.62 -0.73 -38.25
C GLY A 6 26.79 -0.53 -37.00
N LYS A 7 25.58 -1.10 -36.96
CA LYS A 7 24.78 -1.14 -35.73
C LYS A 7 25.59 -1.90 -34.69
N LYS A 8 25.92 -1.23 -33.58
CA LYS A 8 26.68 -1.83 -32.48
C LYS A 8 25.82 -2.92 -31.85
N SER A 9 26.32 -4.15 -31.83
CA SER A 9 25.70 -5.26 -31.10
C SER A 9 25.72 -4.97 -29.59
N LEU A 10 24.62 -5.22 -28.89
CA LEU A 10 24.48 -5.03 -27.44
C LEU A 10 24.10 -6.36 -26.78
N LYS A 11 24.57 -6.56 -25.55
CA LYS A 11 24.13 -7.69 -24.70
C LYS A 11 22.68 -7.49 -24.29
N GLY A 12 21.92 -8.57 -24.14
CA GLY A 12 20.54 -8.55 -23.61
C GLY A 12 20.42 -7.83 -22.25
N ALA A 13 21.42 -7.99 -21.38
CA ALA A 13 21.52 -7.28 -20.12
C ALA A 13 21.59 -5.75 -20.28
N THR A 14 22.41 -5.26 -21.22
CA THR A 14 22.50 -3.82 -21.54
C THR A 14 21.18 -3.30 -22.09
N LEU A 15 20.52 -4.07 -22.96
CA LEU A 15 19.21 -3.71 -23.50
C LEU A 15 18.12 -3.62 -22.43
N LEU A 16 18.16 -4.51 -21.44
CA LEU A 16 17.25 -4.46 -20.29
C LEU A 16 17.43 -3.16 -19.51
N LEU A 17 18.67 -2.81 -19.16
CA LEU A 17 18.96 -1.59 -18.41
C LEU A 17 18.58 -0.33 -19.21
N GLU A 18 18.94 -0.25 -20.49
CA GLU A 18 18.51 0.87 -21.35
C GLU A 18 16.98 0.98 -21.47
N ALA A 19 16.26 -0.14 -21.47
CA ALA A 19 14.80 -0.14 -21.49
C ALA A 19 14.22 0.35 -20.15
N LEU A 20 14.78 -0.08 -19.02
CA LEU A 20 14.37 0.39 -17.69
C LEU A 20 14.64 1.90 -17.52
N GLU A 21 15.80 2.39 -17.97
CA GLU A 21 16.13 3.82 -17.96
C GLU A 21 15.14 4.64 -18.79
N LYS A 22 14.70 4.13 -19.96
CA LYS A 22 13.66 4.78 -20.79
C LYS A 22 12.30 4.85 -20.11
N GLU A 23 11.97 3.89 -19.25
CA GLU A 23 10.76 3.91 -18.41
C GLU A 23 10.94 4.78 -17.14
N GLY A 24 12.09 5.43 -16.98
CA GLY A 24 12.37 6.34 -15.86
C GLY A 24 12.71 5.62 -14.56
N VAL A 25 13.28 4.41 -14.64
CA VAL A 25 13.74 3.66 -13.47
C VAL A 25 15.06 4.23 -12.98
N ASP A 26 15.05 4.77 -11.77
CA ASP A 26 16.26 5.29 -11.11
C ASP A 26 16.88 4.29 -10.12
N VAL A 27 16.09 3.33 -9.65
CA VAL A 27 16.47 2.40 -8.58
C VAL A 27 15.86 1.01 -8.77
N ILE A 28 16.66 -0.02 -8.46
CA ILE A 28 16.23 -1.42 -8.37
C ILE A 28 16.59 -1.96 -6.99
N PHE A 29 15.63 -2.61 -6.34
CA PHE A 29 15.85 -3.31 -5.07
C PHE A 29 16.07 -4.79 -5.32
N GLY A 30 17.23 -5.34 -4.97
CA GLY A 30 17.50 -6.73 -5.35
C GLY A 30 18.63 -7.42 -4.63
N TYR A 31 18.73 -8.72 -4.91
CA TYR A 31 19.76 -9.61 -4.37
C TYR A 31 20.45 -10.36 -5.53
N PRO A 32 21.79 -10.38 -5.59
CA PRO A 32 22.54 -11.00 -6.68
C PRO A 32 22.52 -12.51 -6.64
N GLY A 33 22.66 -13.13 -7.82
CA GLY A 33 22.86 -14.57 -7.94
C GLY A 33 23.46 -14.97 -9.29
N GLY A 34 23.86 -16.24 -9.40
CA GLY A 34 24.75 -16.71 -10.49
C GLY A 34 24.18 -16.60 -11.90
N VAL A 35 22.86 -16.67 -12.06
CA VAL A 35 22.20 -16.51 -13.37
C VAL A 35 22.11 -15.05 -13.82
N LEU A 36 22.19 -14.11 -12.88
CA LEU A 36 22.12 -12.66 -13.13
C LEU A 36 23.48 -12.00 -13.36
N LEU A 37 24.60 -12.75 -13.36
CA LEU A 37 25.93 -12.17 -13.56
C LEU A 37 26.04 -11.26 -14.80
N PRO A 38 25.44 -11.57 -15.97
CA PRO A 38 25.45 -10.65 -17.11
C PRO A 38 24.78 -9.30 -16.81
N LEU A 39 23.73 -9.29 -15.99
CA LEU A 39 23.02 -8.07 -15.58
C LEU A 39 23.83 -7.25 -14.58
N TYR A 40 24.47 -7.89 -13.59
CA TYR A 40 25.33 -7.20 -12.63
C TYR A 40 26.61 -6.64 -13.26
N ASP A 41 27.16 -7.31 -14.28
CA ASP A 41 28.24 -6.78 -15.11
C ASP A 41 27.80 -5.50 -15.82
N ALA A 42 26.63 -5.52 -16.48
CA ALA A 42 26.09 -4.37 -17.19
C ALA A 42 25.66 -3.20 -16.26
N LEU A 43 25.26 -3.48 -15.01
CA LEU A 43 24.89 -2.47 -14.02
C LEU A 43 26.05 -1.52 -13.69
N LEU A 44 27.31 -1.92 -13.87
CA LEU A 44 28.48 -1.06 -13.64
C LEU A 44 28.53 0.16 -14.58
N ASP A 45 27.90 0.04 -15.76
CA ASP A 45 27.86 1.07 -16.79
C ASP A 45 26.49 1.80 -16.87
N SER A 46 25.54 1.47 -15.99
CA SER A 46 24.19 2.03 -15.99
C SER A 46 24.01 3.14 -14.95
N SER A 47 23.06 4.04 -15.21
CA SER A 47 22.62 5.06 -14.25
C SER A 47 21.69 4.51 -13.16
N VAL A 48 21.11 3.32 -13.39
CA VAL A 48 20.20 2.67 -12.45
C VAL A 48 20.96 2.26 -11.19
N ARG A 49 20.51 2.75 -10.03
CA ARG A 49 21.13 2.40 -8.75
C ARG A 49 20.57 1.09 -8.22
N HIS A 50 21.45 0.15 -7.91
CA HIS A 50 21.06 -1.09 -7.24
C HIS A 50 21.13 -0.95 -5.71
N ILE A 51 20.03 -1.24 -5.02
CA ILE A 51 19.96 -1.31 -3.56
C ILE A 51 20.01 -2.78 -3.16
N LEU A 52 21.16 -3.17 -2.59
CA LEU A 52 21.40 -4.53 -2.13
C LEU A 52 20.68 -4.78 -0.79
N VAL A 53 19.58 -5.52 -0.85
CA VAL A 53 18.83 -5.97 0.34
C VAL A 53 19.51 -7.16 1.03
N ARG A 54 18.98 -7.61 2.18
CA ARG A 54 19.46 -8.81 2.88
C ARG A 54 18.58 -10.03 2.67
N HIS A 55 17.38 -9.84 2.15
CA HIS A 55 16.49 -10.91 1.69
C HIS A 55 15.61 -10.41 0.54
N GLU A 56 15.30 -11.25 -0.45
CA GLU A 56 14.51 -10.84 -1.62
C GLU A 56 13.10 -10.34 -1.24
N GLN A 57 12.50 -10.90 -0.19
CA GLN A 57 11.25 -10.38 0.39
C GLN A 57 11.39 -8.90 0.80
N GLY A 58 12.54 -8.50 1.37
CA GLY A 58 12.84 -7.10 1.66
C GLY A 58 12.92 -6.25 0.40
N GLY A 59 13.46 -6.80 -0.69
CA GLY A 59 13.54 -6.13 -1.99
C GLY A 59 12.17 -5.80 -2.59
N VAL A 60 11.25 -6.78 -2.62
CA VAL A 60 9.90 -6.56 -3.14
C VAL A 60 9.08 -5.62 -2.25
N HIS A 61 9.20 -5.70 -0.92
CA HIS A 61 8.52 -4.77 -0.01
C HIS A 61 9.10 -3.34 -0.09
N ALA A 62 10.39 -3.18 -0.36
CA ALA A 62 10.97 -1.87 -0.61
C ALA A 62 10.49 -1.26 -1.94
N ALA A 63 10.42 -2.06 -3.01
CA ALA A 63 9.83 -1.62 -4.27
C ALA A 63 8.34 -1.23 -4.09
N ASP A 64 7.60 -1.98 -3.26
CA ASP A 64 6.21 -1.70 -2.88
C ASP A 64 6.09 -0.36 -2.13
N GLY A 65 6.91 -0.14 -1.09
CA GLY A 65 6.97 1.14 -0.37
C GLY A 65 7.32 2.33 -1.26
N TYR A 66 8.30 2.16 -2.17
CA TYR A 66 8.67 3.14 -3.17
C TYR A 66 7.48 3.51 -4.08
N ALA A 67 6.76 2.51 -4.58
CA ALA A 67 5.62 2.70 -5.46
C ALA A 67 4.45 3.43 -4.77
N ARG A 68 4.18 3.10 -3.50
CA ARG A 68 3.08 3.73 -2.73
C ARG A 68 3.28 5.24 -2.57
N VAL A 69 4.48 5.65 -2.17
CA VAL A 69 4.74 7.07 -1.83
C VAL A 69 4.97 7.95 -3.05
N THR A 70 5.34 7.37 -4.20
CA THR A 70 5.59 8.13 -5.45
C THR A 70 4.46 8.03 -6.46
N GLY A 71 3.72 6.92 -6.48
CA GLY A 71 2.83 6.57 -7.59
C GLY A 71 3.55 6.08 -8.85
N LYS A 72 4.89 5.97 -8.83
CA LYS A 72 5.67 5.34 -9.91
C LYS A 72 5.64 3.81 -9.78
N VAL A 73 6.02 3.11 -10.84
CA VAL A 73 6.21 1.65 -10.82
C VAL A 73 7.46 1.32 -10.01
N GLY A 74 7.33 0.49 -8.98
CA GLY A 74 8.48 -0.03 -8.21
C GLY A 74 9.15 -1.19 -8.94
N VAL A 75 10.47 -1.33 -8.84
CA VAL A 75 11.22 -2.41 -9.49
C VAL A 75 12.02 -3.21 -8.48
N CYS A 76 11.80 -4.53 -8.45
CA CYS A 76 12.62 -5.45 -7.68
C CYS A 76 13.27 -6.53 -8.55
N LEU A 77 14.42 -7.04 -8.11
CA LEU A 77 15.23 -8.02 -8.83
C LEU A 77 15.64 -9.18 -7.92
N ALA A 78 15.42 -10.41 -8.39
CA ALA A 78 15.94 -11.62 -7.75
C ALA A 78 16.56 -12.59 -8.76
N THR A 79 17.48 -13.43 -8.28
CA THR A 79 18.00 -14.55 -9.06
C THR A 79 16.95 -15.66 -9.24
N SER A 80 17.27 -16.72 -9.99
CA SER A 80 16.39 -17.88 -10.18
C SER A 80 16.14 -18.69 -8.91
N GLY A 81 15.23 -19.66 -8.99
CA GLY A 81 15.02 -20.66 -7.94
C GLY A 81 14.63 -20.01 -6.61
N PRO A 82 15.42 -20.18 -5.54
CA PRO A 82 15.08 -19.66 -4.22
C PRO A 82 14.90 -18.14 -4.18
N GLY A 83 15.70 -17.38 -4.94
CA GLY A 83 15.59 -15.92 -4.98
C GLY A 83 14.23 -15.49 -5.54
N ALA A 84 13.81 -16.09 -6.64
CA ALA A 84 12.52 -15.86 -7.25
C ALA A 84 11.37 -16.28 -6.31
N THR A 85 11.45 -17.44 -5.66
CA THR A 85 10.39 -17.90 -4.75
C THR A 85 10.29 -17.07 -3.47
N ASN A 86 11.38 -16.44 -3.02
CA ASN A 86 11.36 -15.52 -1.88
C ASN A 86 10.57 -14.22 -2.15
N LEU A 87 10.28 -13.90 -3.42
CA LEU A 87 9.47 -12.74 -3.79
C LEU A 87 7.95 -12.96 -3.65
N VAL A 88 7.50 -14.23 -3.60
CA VAL A 88 6.08 -14.61 -3.74
C VAL A 88 5.17 -13.85 -2.79
N THR A 89 5.55 -13.73 -1.51
CA THR A 89 4.75 -13.02 -0.50
C THR A 89 4.58 -11.54 -0.84
N GLY A 90 5.65 -10.87 -1.29
CA GLY A 90 5.59 -9.46 -1.65
C GLY A 90 4.85 -9.21 -2.97
N ILE A 91 4.94 -10.13 -3.92
CA ILE A 91 4.15 -10.10 -5.16
C ILE A 91 2.65 -10.20 -4.81
N ALA A 92 2.27 -11.16 -3.96
CA ALA A 92 0.89 -11.30 -3.50
C ALA A 92 0.40 -10.07 -2.74
N ASN A 93 1.25 -9.47 -1.89
CA ASN A 93 0.93 -8.23 -1.18
C ASN A 93 0.59 -7.09 -2.15
N ALA A 94 1.49 -6.83 -3.10
CA ALA A 94 1.30 -5.78 -4.10
C ALA A 94 0.07 -6.02 -4.98
N TYR A 95 -0.20 -7.27 -5.35
CA TYR A 95 -1.39 -7.64 -6.12
C TYR A 95 -2.68 -7.34 -5.36
N MET A 96 -2.78 -7.75 -4.09
CA MET A 96 -3.99 -7.53 -3.28
C MET A 96 -4.25 -6.05 -3.00
N ASP A 97 -3.19 -5.24 -2.91
CA ASP A 97 -3.27 -3.79 -2.67
C ASP A 97 -3.26 -2.94 -3.95
N SER A 98 -3.18 -3.58 -5.13
CA SER A 98 -3.14 -2.90 -6.43
C SER A 98 -1.95 -1.93 -6.58
N ILE A 99 -0.76 -2.40 -6.20
CA ILE A 99 0.49 -1.62 -6.25
C ILE A 99 1.26 -1.93 -7.54
N PRO A 100 1.65 -0.91 -8.32
CA PRO A 100 2.36 -1.11 -9.58
C PRO A 100 3.80 -1.57 -9.33
N LEU A 101 4.11 -2.81 -9.69
CA LEU A 101 5.47 -3.35 -9.62
C LEU A 101 5.88 -4.01 -10.93
N VAL A 102 7.17 -3.89 -11.28
CA VAL A 102 7.83 -4.77 -12.25
C VAL A 102 8.83 -5.63 -11.49
N VAL A 103 8.62 -6.94 -11.58
CA VAL A 103 9.37 -7.96 -10.84
C VAL A 103 10.29 -8.67 -11.82
N LEU A 104 11.59 -8.44 -11.69
CA LEU A 104 12.60 -9.05 -12.54
C LEU A 104 13.14 -10.30 -11.86
N THR A 105 13.09 -11.44 -12.54
CA THR A 105 13.71 -12.69 -12.07
C THR A 105 14.72 -13.19 -13.08
N GLY A 106 15.90 -13.57 -12.59
CA GLY A 106 16.83 -14.35 -13.40
C GLY A 106 16.34 -15.78 -13.56
N GLN A 107 16.70 -16.44 -14.65
CA GLN A 107 16.35 -17.84 -14.90
C GLN A 107 17.56 -18.64 -15.42
N VAL A 108 17.50 -19.96 -15.27
CA VAL A 108 18.44 -20.89 -15.91
C VAL A 108 18.45 -20.69 -17.43
N VAL A 109 19.48 -21.21 -18.11
CA VAL A 109 19.57 -21.09 -19.57
C VAL A 109 18.39 -21.78 -20.25
N THR A 110 17.93 -21.25 -21.38
CA THR A 110 16.72 -21.74 -22.07
C THR A 110 16.73 -23.23 -22.38
N SER A 111 17.90 -23.82 -22.66
CA SER A 111 18.05 -25.26 -22.94
C SER A 111 17.86 -26.18 -21.74
N LEU A 112 17.87 -25.64 -20.51
CA LEU A 112 17.69 -26.38 -19.27
C LEU A 112 16.29 -26.20 -18.67
N LEU A 113 15.43 -25.38 -19.26
CA LEU A 113 14.07 -25.19 -18.79
C LEU A 113 13.29 -26.52 -18.87
N GLY A 114 12.61 -26.87 -17.79
CA GLY A 114 11.84 -28.10 -17.59
C GLY A 114 12.69 -29.33 -17.25
N THR A 115 13.95 -29.17 -16.81
CA THR A 115 14.87 -30.30 -16.56
C THR A 115 15.23 -30.51 -15.09
N ASP A 116 14.58 -29.78 -14.17
CA ASP A 116 14.91 -29.76 -12.74
C ASP A 116 16.38 -29.37 -12.51
N SER A 117 16.85 -28.40 -13.30
CA SER A 117 18.24 -27.93 -13.25
C SER A 117 18.53 -27.14 -11.97
N PHE A 118 19.82 -26.94 -11.67
CA PHE A 118 20.24 -26.26 -10.45
C PHE A 118 19.66 -24.83 -10.36
N GLN A 119 18.96 -24.55 -9.27
CA GLN A 119 18.24 -23.29 -9.02
C GLN A 119 17.19 -22.94 -10.09
N GLU A 120 16.58 -23.94 -10.71
CA GLU A 120 15.38 -23.77 -11.53
C GLU A 120 14.13 -23.73 -10.67
N ALA A 121 13.19 -22.83 -11.00
CA ALA A 121 11.83 -22.86 -10.49
C ALA A 121 10.90 -22.29 -11.56
N ASP A 122 9.71 -22.89 -11.73
CA ASP A 122 8.64 -22.33 -12.55
C ASP A 122 7.99 -21.14 -11.83
N ILE A 123 8.71 -20.03 -11.76
CA ILE A 123 8.24 -18.83 -11.08
C ILE A 123 6.99 -18.25 -11.76
N THR A 124 6.88 -18.40 -13.08
CA THR A 124 5.69 -17.95 -13.83
C THR A 124 4.44 -18.71 -13.40
N GLY A 125 4.53 -20.04 -13.27
CA GLY A 125 3.43 -20.87 -12.75
C GLY A 125 3.09 -20.54 -11.30
N ILE A 126 4.12 -20.41 -10.44
CA ILE A 126 3.95 -20.08 -9.02
C ILE A 126 3.24 -18.74 -8.83
N THR A 127 3.54 -17.74 -9.66
CA THR A 127 3.07 -16.35 -9.48
C THR A 127 1.89 -15.97 -10.38
N THR A 128 1.42 -16.86 -11.24
CA THR A 128 0.25 -16.65 -12.11
C THR A 128 -0.98 -16.08 -11.36
N PRO A 129 -1.41 -16.60 -10.19
CA PRO A 129 -2.63 -16.10 -9.52
C PRO A 129 -2.43 -14.77 -8.78
N ILE A 130 -1.20 -14.29 -8.69
CA ILE A 130 -0.81 -13.12 -7.90
C ILE A 130 -0.06 -12.08 -8.72
N THR A 131 -0.13 -12.16 -10.06
CA THR A 131 0.42 -11.16 -10.98
C THR A 131 -0.66 -10.71 -11.95
N LYS A 132 -0.58 -9.45 -12.41
CA LYS A 132 -1.42 -8.98 -13.53
C LYS A 132 -1.05 -9.69 -14.82
N HIS A 133 0.25 -9.92 -15.00
CA HIS A 133 0.80 -10.62 -16.14
C HIS A 133 2.22 -11.11 -15.84
N SER A 134 2.70 -12.06 -16.63
CA SER A 134 4.05 -12.61 -16.53
C SER A 134 4.62 -12.88 -17.92
N TYR A 135 5.92 -12.62 -18.09
CA TYR A 135 6.68 -12.93 -19.29
C TYR A 135 7.81 -13.90 -19.00
N LEU A 136 8.01 -14.90 -19.85
CA LEU A 136 9.25 -15.67 -19.93
C LEU A 136 9.96 -15.27 -21.22
N VAL A 137 11.08 -14.55 -21.10
CA VAL A 137 11.78 -13.99 -22.27
C VAL A 137 12.56 -15.08 -22.97
N LYS A 138 12.25 -15.34 -24.24
CA LYS A 138 12.92 -16.38 -25.05
C LYS A 138 13.86 -15.82 -26.12
N ASP A 139 13.87 -14.51 -26.30
CA ASP A 139 14.69 -13.82 -27.29
C ASP A 139 15.11 -12.45 -26.74
N ALA A 140 16.41 -12.19 -26.73
CA ALA A 140 16.97 -10.94 -26.22
C ALA A 140 16.44 -9.72 -26.98
N ARG A 141 16.03 -9.93 -28.25
CA ARG A 141 15.43 -8.90 -29.08
C ARG A 141 14.21 -8.34 -28.37
N GLU A 142 13.31 -9.18 -27.86
CA GLU A 142 12.01 -8.77 -27.32
C GLU A 142 12.07 -7.96 -26.01
N ILE A 143 13.22 -7.89 -25.34
CA ILE A 143 13.39 -7.23 -24.03
C ILE A 143 12.82 -5.80 -24.02
N PRO A 144 13.15 -4.88 -24.95
CA PRO A 144 12.65 -3.51 -24.88
C PRO A 144 11.12 -3.42 -24.99
N ARG A 145 10.49 -4.26 -25.81
CA ARG A 145 9.02 -4.33 -25.91
C ARG A 145 8.42 -4.87 -24.62
N ILE A 146 8.94 -5.98 -24.12
CA ILE A 146 8.42 -6.63 -22.90
C ILE A 146 8.52 -5.70 -21.70
N VAL A 147 9.63 -4.98 -21.54
CA VAL A 147 9.78 -3.98 -20.47
C VAL A 147 8.71 -2.89 -20.62
N LYS A 148 8.57 -2.29 -21.81
CA LYS A 148 7.56 -1.26 -22.07
C LYS A 148 6.13 -1.75 -21.78
N GLU A 149 5.80 -2.96 -22.23
CA GLU A 149 4.50 -3.58 -21.95
C GLU A 149 4.30 -3.85 -20.45
N ALA A 150 5.33 -4.34 -19.76
CA ALA A 150 5.26 -4.63 -18.33
C ALA A 150 5.02 -3.37 -17.50
N PHE A 151 5.70 -2.26 -17.81
CA PHE A 151 5.48 -0.97 -17.16
C PHE A 151 4.08 -0.43 -17.45
N TYR A 152 3.63 -0.49 -18.71
CA TYR A 152 2.29 -0.07 -19.09
C TYR A 152 1.20 -0.90 -18.37
N LEU A 153 1.34 -2.23 -18.34
CA LEU A 153 0.42 -3.12 -17.64
C LEU A 153 0.47 -2.89 -16.13
N ALA A 154 1.65 -2.75 -15.53
CA ALA A 154 1.79 -2.56 -14.08
C ALA A 154 1.13 -1.26 -13.62
N GLY A 155 1.30 -0.16 -14.38
CA GLY A 155 0.87 1.18 -14.00
C GLY A 155 -0.54 1.61 -14.43
N THR A 156 -1.20 0.90 -15.36
CA THR A 156 -2.52 1.33 -15.90
C THR A 156 -3.68 0.42 -15.49
N GLY A 157 -4.91 0.87 -15.74
CA GLY A 157 -6.12 0.19 -15.28
C GLY A 157 -6.14 0.13 -13.75
N ARG A 158 -6.45 -1.04 -13.19
CA ARG A 158 -6.11 -1.34 -11.80
C ARG A 158 -4.63 -1.73 -11.72
N PRO A 159 -3.75 -0.98 -11.04
CA PRO A 159 -2.33 -1.30 -11.01
C PRO A 159 -2.04 -2.62 -10.29
N GLY A 160 -0.86 -3.18 -10.53
CA GLY A 160 -0.46 -4.45 -9.91
C GLY A 160 0.90 -4.96 -10.42
N PRO A 161 1.41 -6.06 -9.86
CA PRO A 161 2.72 -6.59 -10.21
C PRO A 161 2.71 -7.30 -11.58
N VAL A 162 3.74 -7.07 -12.38
CA VAL A 162 4.05 -7.80 -13.62
C VAL A 162 5.43 -8.41 -13.51
N LEU A 163 5.55 -9.72 -13.78
CA LEU A 163 6.81 -10.45 -13.69
C LEU A 163 7.48 -10.59 -15.07
N ILE A 164 8.81 -10.41 -15.12
CA ILE A 164 9.65 -10.68 -16.30
C ILE A 164 10.74 -11.66 -15.90
N ASP A 165 10.65 -12.89 -16.39
CA ASP A 165 11.60 -13.97 -16.17
C ASP A 165 12.65 -14.01 -17.29
N LEU A 166 13.93 -13.92 -16.90
CA LEU A 166 15.07 -13.57 -17.77
C LEU A 166 16.13 -14.68 -17.76
N PRO A 167 16.10 -15.62 -18.73
CA PRO A 167 17.13 -16.65 -18.86
C PRO A 167 18.54 -16.09 -19.04
N LYS A 168 19.52 -16.75 -18.42
CA LYS A 168 20.93 -16.31 -18.43
C LYS A 168 21.51 -16.15 -19.84
N ASP A 169 21.23 -17.10 -20.73
CA ASP A 169 21.71 -17.08 -22.12
C ASP A 169 21.09 -15.92 -22.92
N ILE A 170 19.86 -15.53 -22.60
CA ILE A 170 19.18 -14.37 -23.18
C ILE A 170 19.82 -13.06 -22.71
N LEU A 171 20.13 -12.94 -21.41
CA LEU A 171 20.85 -11.77 -20.89
C LEU A 171 22.28 -11.65 -21.45
N ALA A 172 22.93 -12.77 -21.75
CA ALA A 172 24.29 -12.82 -22.29
C ALA A 172 24.36 -12.67 -23.81
N ALA A 173 23.26 -12.87 -24.53
CA ALA A 173 23.24 -12.84 -25.99
C ALA A 173 23.60 -11.45 -26.54
N GLU A 174 24.48 -11.41 -27.53
CA GLU A 174 24.81 -10.22 -28.29
C GLU A 174 23.91 -10.11 -29.51
N ILE A 175 23.15 -9.03 -29.60
CA ILE A 175 22.21 -8.80 -30.68
C ILE A 175 22.23 -7.35 -31.16
N GLU A 176 21.91 -7.15 -32.44
CA GLU A 176 21.58 -5.82 -32.92
C GLU A 176 20.23 -5.38 -32.35
N PRO A 177 20.15 -4.19 -31.71
CA PRO A 177 18.91 -3.70 -31.13
C PRO A 177 17.82 -3.57 -32.19
N PHE A 178 16.61 -4.02 -31.86
CA PHE A 178 15.45 -3.91 -32.71
C PHE A 178 14.31 -3.22 -31.97
N SER A 179 13.59 -2.33 -32.64
CA SER A 179 12.42 -1.68 -32.07
C SER A 179 11.18 -2.49 -32.43
N THR A 180 10.35 -2.78 -31.44
CA THR A 180 9.03 -3.38 -31.64
C THR A 180 7.97 -2.57 -30.92
N GLU A 181 6.81 -2.45 -31.57
CA GLU A 181 5.62 -1.88 -30.94
C GLU A 181 5.05 -2.84 -29.90
N MET A 182 4.37 -2.30 -28.89
CA MET A 182 3.66 -3.10 -27.91
C MET A 182 2.59 -3.95 -28.59
N ASN A 183 2.38 -5.17 -28.09
CA ASN A 183 1.41 -6.13 -28.59
C ASN A 183 0.48 -6.62 -27.47
N LEU A 184 -0.31 -5.69 -26.91
CA LEU A 184 -1.26 -5.96 -25.84
C LEU A 184 -2.70 -6.09 -26.37
N LYS A 185 -2.96 -7.15 -27.13
CA LYS A 185 -4.29 -7.38 -27.71
C LYS A 185 -5.33 -7.62 -26.61
N GLY A 186 -6.41 -6.84 -26.63
CA GLY A 186 -7.55 -6.97 -25.71
C GLY A 186 -7.38 -6.25 -24.37
N TYR A 187 -6.22 -5.65 -24.09
CA TYR A 187 -6.04 -4.82 -22.91
C TYR A 187 -6.43 -3.37 -23.22
N HIS A 188 -7.49 -2.90 -22.56
CA HIS A 188 -8.00 -1.54 -22.70
C HIS A 188 -8.09 -0.89 -21.33
N VAL A 189 -7.53 0.31 -21.20
CA VAL A 189 -7.61 1.10 -19.96
C VAL A 189 -8.88 1.94 -20.03
N PRO A 190 -9.84 1.76 -19.11
CA PRO A 190 -11.03 2.60 -19.09
C PRO A 190 -10.66 4.07 -18.86
N GLY A 191 -11.31 4.96 -19.60
CA GLY A 191 -11.10 6.40 -19.50
C GLY A 191 -12.18 7.05 -18.64
N LYS A 192 -12.96 7.95 -19.25
CA LYS A 192 -14.14 8.54 -18.63
C LYS A 192 -15.24 7.49 -18.42
N GLY A 193 -16.09 7.74 -17.43
CA GLY A 193 -17.31 6.98 -17.21
C GLY A 193 -18.38 7.29 -18.26
N ASP A 194 -19.48 6.56 -18.19
CA ASP A 194 -20.68 6.81 -19.00
C ASP A 194 -21.40 8.08 -18.51
N SER A 195 -21.46 9.11 -19.37
CA SER A 195 -22.05 10.42 -19.05
C SER A 195 -23.51 10.34 -18.62
N ASP A 196 -24.30 9.41 -19.17
CA ASP A 196 -25.72 9.25 -18.79
C ASP A 196 -25.83 8.73 -17.35
N LYS A 197 -24.93 7.83 -16.96
CA LYS A 197 -24.85 7.34 -15.57
C LYS A 197 -24.35 8.42 -14.62
N ILE A 198 -23.40 9.24 -15.05
CA ILE A 198 -22.91 10.38 -14.24
C ILE A 198 -24.03 11.38 -14.00
N ALA A 199 -24.86 11.68 -15.01
CA ALA A 199 -26.06 12.48 -14.86
C ALA A 199 -27.08 11.82 -13.91
N GLU A 200 -27.23 10.49 -13.94
CA GLU A 200 -28.06 9.75 -12.97
C GLU A 200 -27.54 9.91 -11.53
N VAL A 201 -26.22 9.91 -11.33
CA VAL A 201 -25.60 10.18 -10.02
C VAL A 201 -25.90 11.60 -9.56
N ALA A 202 -25.73 12.61 -10.42
CA ALA A 202 -26.02 14.00 -10.10
C ALA A 202 -27.49 14.18 -9.68
N LYS A 203 -28.42 13.51 -10.39
CA LYS A 203 -29.84 13.48 -10.03
C LYS A 203 -30.08 12.80 -8.67
N ALA A 204 -29.50 11.61 -8.45
CA ALA A 204 -29.65 10.90 -7.19
C ALA A 204 -29.12 11.73 -6.00
N LEU A 205 -28.03 12.47 -6.19
CA LEU A 205 -27.49 13.38 -5.19
C LEU A 205 -28.46 14.54 -4.89
N SER A 206 -29.18 15.05 -5.89
CA SER A 206 -30.17 16.13 -5.69
C SER A 206 -31.44 15.70 -4.94
N GLU A 207 -31.73 14.40 -4.94
CA GLU A 207 -32.95 13.82 -4.34
C GLU A 207 -32.70 13.17 -2.97
N CYS A 208 -31.43 13.03 -2.55
CA CYS A 208 -31.05 12.38 -1.30
C CYS A 208 -31.07 13.34 -0.10
N SER A 209 -31.16 12.78 1.11
CA SER A 209 -31.10 13.52 2.39
C SER A 209 -29.92 13.09 3.26
N LYS A 210 -29.40 11.87 3.08
CA LYS A 210 -28.31 11.30 3.88
C LYS A 210 -27.19 10.73 2.99
N PRO A 211 -26.54 11.53 2.14
CA PRO A 211 -25.44 11.04 1.30
C PRO A 211 -24.17 10.79 2.11
N VAL A 212 -23.37 9.83 1.67
CA VAL A 212 -22.01 9.56 2.17
C VAL A 212 -21.08 9.22 1.01
N ILE A 213 -19.90 9.83 0.96
CA ILE A 213 -18.82 9.37 0.10
C ILE A 213 -17.98 8.33 0.84
N TYR A 214 -17.81 7.18 0.21
CA TYR A 214 -16.94 6.10 0.67
C TYR A 214 -15.73 5.98 -0.27
N ALA A 215 -14.59 6.49 0.19
CA ALA A 215 -13.38 6.65 -0.62
C ALA A 215 -12.30 5.61 -0.29
N GLY A 216 -11.75 4.96 -1.31
CA GLY A 216 -10.72 3.92 -1.17
C GLY A 216 -9.38 4.27 -1.81
N GLY A 217 -8.53 3.26 -1.92
CA GLY A 217 -7.20 3.38 -2.52
C GLY A 217 -7.23 3.80 -3.99
N GLY A 218 -8.32 3.53 -4.72
CA GLY A 218 -8.47 4.00 -6.11
C GLY A 218 -8.48 5.53 -6.23
N VAL A 219 -8.90 6.27 -5.19
CA VAL A 219 -8.82 7.74 -5.17
C VAL A 219 -7.37 8.20 -5.09
N ILE A 220 -6.54 7.54 -4.27
CA ILE A 220 -5.10 7.82 -4.16
C ILE A 220 -4.41 7.54 -5.49
N THR A 221 -4.68 6.37 -6.07
CA THR A 221 -4.07 5.92 -7.33
C THR A 221 -4.39 6.84 -8.49
N ALA A 222 -5.66 7.25 -8.64
CA ALA A 222 -6.10 8.16 -9.71
C ALA A 222 -5.68 9.63 -9.50
N GLY A 223 -5.11 9.98 -8.32
CA GLY A 223 -4.83 11.37 -7.97
C GLY A 223 -6.10 12.19 -7.77
N ALA A 224 -7.20 11.56 -7.34
CA ALA A 224 -8.53 12.15 -7.30
C ALA A 224 -8.84 12.93 -6.00
N GLY A 225 -7.90 13.02 -5.05
CA GLY A 225 -8.15 13.65 -3.75
C GLY A 225 -8.59 15.12 -3.82
N ALA A 226 -8.01 15.90 -4.76
CA ALA A 226 -8.36 17.31 -4.93
C ALA A 226 -9.80 17.49 -5.45
N VAL A 227 -10.22 16.73 -6.46
CA VAL A 227 -11.58 16.80 -6.99
C VAL A 227 -12.60 16.18 -6.03
N LEU A 228 -12.24 15.12 -5.31
CA LEU A 228 -13.04 14.56 -4.22
C LEU A 228 -13.32 15.62 -3.15
N LYS A 229 -12.28 16.39 -2.76
CA LYS A 229 -12.42 17.51 -1.83
C LYS A 229 -13.39 18.57 -2.34
N GLN A 230 -13.22 19.02 -3.59
CA GLN A 230 -14.11 20.01 -4.19
C GLN A 230 -15.58 19.53 -4.22
N LEU A 231 -15.82 18.26 -4.56
CA LEU A 231 -17.15 17.66 -4.56
C LEU A 231 -17.76 17.64 -3.15
N ALA A 232 -16.99 17.17 -2.17
CA ALA A 232 -17.43 17.08 -0.78
C ALA A 232 -17.74 18.47 -0.18
N GLU A 233 -16.91 19.49 -0.47
CA GLU A 233 -17.15 20.86 -0.02
C GLU A 233 -18.37 21.48 -0.71
N LYS A 234 -18.46 21.37 -2.04
CA LYS A 234 -19.54 21.95 -2.84
C LYS A 234 -20.92 21.46 -2.40
N ALA A 235 -21.07 20.16 -2.16
CA ALA A 235 -22.34 19.55 -1.75
C ALA A 235 -22.42 19.25 -0.24
N SER A 236 -21.44 19.72 0.55
CA SER A 236 -21.34 19.46 2.00
C SER A 236 -21.44 17.97 2.38
N LEU A 237 -20.83 17.08 1.59
CA LEU A 237 -20.98 15.62 1.74
C LEU A 237 -20.05 15.07 2.83
N PRO A 238 -20.53 14.23 3.75
CA PRO A 238 -19.68 13.44 4.64
C PRO A 238 -18.80 12.46 3.85
N VAL A 239 -17.56 12.27 4.32
CA VAL A 239 -16.57 11.39 3.73
C VAL A 239 -16.09 10.37 4.77
N VAL A 240 -16.10 9.10 4.39
CA VAL A 240 -15.45 8.01 5.11
C VAL A 240 -14.38 7.37 4.21
N THR A 241 -13.32 6.83 4.80
CA THR A 241 -12.24 6.20 4.04
C THR A 241 -12.06 4.73 4.39
N THR A 242 -11.59 3.92 3.44
CA THR A 242 -10.96 2.63 3.79
C THR A 242 -9.60 2.87 4.45
N LEU A 243 -8.99 1.82 4.99
CA LEU A 243 -7.57 1.85 5.38
C LEU A 243 -6.66 2.29 4.24
N MET A 244 -6.91 1.79 3.02
CA MET A 244 -6.12 2.11 1.82
C MET A 244 -6.42 3.50 1.24
N GLY A 245 -7.52 4.13 1.68
CA GLY A 245 -7.91 5.48 1.29
C GLY A 245 -7.42 6.56 2.24
N ILE A 246 -6.73 6.23 3.34
CA ILE A 246 -6.21 7.23 4.27
C ILE A 246 -5.25 8.18 3.53
N GLY A 247 -5.47 9.49 3.70
CA GLY A 247 -4.75 10.54 2.98
C GLY A 247 -5.41 10.97 1.67
N CYS A 248 -6.49 10.32 1.21
CA CYS A 248 -7.22 10.79 0.02
C CYS A 248 -8.05 12.05 0.31
N PHE A 249 -8.32 12.29 1.60
CA PHE A 249 -9.02 13.43 2.13
C PHE A 249 -8.29 13.88 3.41
N PRO A 250 -8.05 15.19 3.61
CA PRO A 250 -7.17 15.66 4.67
C PRO A 250 -7.75 15.39 6.06
N TYR A 251 -6.91 14.85 6.96
CA TYR A 251 -7.24 14.72 8.38
C TYR A 251 -7.71 16.05 8.98
N GLY A 252 -8.67 15.99 9.90
CA GLY A 252 -9.23 17.16 10.58
C GLY A 252 -10.23 17.98 9.76
N HIS A 253 -10.42 17.68 8.47
CA HIS A 253 -11.41 18.36 7.64
C HIS A 253 -12.84 18.12 8.17
N PRO A 254 -13.72 19.14 8.21
CA PRO A 254 -15.06 19.02 8.80
C PRO A 254 -15.93 17.91 8.17
N ASN A 255 -15.75 17.67 6.87
CA ASN A 255 -16.46 16.60 6.16
C ASN A 255 -15.93 15.18 6.43
N LEU A 256 -14.77 15.00 7.08
CA LEU A 256 -14.19 13.69 7.33
C LEU A 256 -14.73 13.08 8.63
N LEU A 257 -15.31 11.88 8.50
CA LEU A 257 -15.77 11.07 9.64
C LEU A 257 -14.71 10.07 10.11
N GLY A 258 -13.73 9.75 9.26
CA GLY A 258 -12.62 8.83 9.55
C GLY A 258 -12.72 7.51 8.80
N MET A 259 -11.93 6.53 9.24
CA MET A 259 -11.90 5.19 8.67
C MET A 259 -13.21 4.44 8.99
N VAL A 260 -13.77 3.71 8.01
CA VAL A 260 -14.91 2.79 8.18
C VAL A 260 -14.41 1.34 8.26
N GLY A 261 -15.18 0.46 8.92
CA GLY A 261 -14.96 -0.98 8.92
C GLY A 261 -14.80 -1.59 10.32
N LEU A 262 -14.17 -2.76 10.39
CA LEU A 262 -14.02 -3.55 11.62
C LEU A 262 -13.44 -2.73 12.77
N HIS A 263 -12.43 -1.89 12.50
CA HIS A 263 -11.78 -1.00 13.48
C HIS A 263 -12.01 0.49 13.18
N GLY A 264 -13.03 0.79 12.38
CA GLY A 264 -13.38 2.16 11.98
C GLY A 264 -13.97 2.99 13.12
N ALA A 265 -14.19 4.27 12.89
CA ALA A 265 -14.91 5.12 13.84
C ALA A 265 -16.41 4.71 13.87
N VAL A 266 -17.02 4.69 15.06
CA VAL A 266 -18.44 4.35 15.23
C VAL A 266 -19.33 5.24 14.35
N ALA A 267 -19.08 6.55 14.37
CA ALA A 267 -19.81 7.50 13.54
C ALA A 267 -19.65 7.24 12.02
N ALA A 268 -18.49 6.73 11.57
CA ALA A 268 -18.27 6.38 10.17
C ALA A 268 -19.08 5.13 9.78
N ASN A 269 -19.10 4.10 10.64
CA ASN A 269 -19.90 2.90 10.41
C ASN A 269 -21.40 3.21 10.41
N TYR A 270 -21.87 4.02 11.36
CA TYR A 270 -23.28 4.45 11.42
C TYR A 270 -23.65 5.32 10.22
N ALA A 271 -22.77 6.22 9.79
CA ALA A 271 -23.02 7.01 8.59
C ALA A 271 -23.27 6.13 7.36
N VAL A 272 -22.47 5.07 7.17
CA VAL A 272 -22.64 4.14 6.04
C VAL A 272 -23.89 3.27 6.17
N ASP A 273 -24.23 2.82 7.37
CA ASP A 273 -25.44 2.00 7.57
C ASP A 273 -26.74 2.79 7.38
N ASP A 274 -26.79 4.03 7.88
CA ASP A 274 -27.98 4.88 7.89
C ASP A 274 -28.10 5.81 6.67
N CYS A 275 -27.14 5.79 5.73
CA CYS A 275 -27.20 6.60 4.51
C CYS A 275 -28.32 6.15 3.57
N ASP A 276 -28.84 7.08 2.78
CA ASP A 276 -29.78 6.82 1.68
C ASP A 276 -29.11 6.84 0.29
N LEU A 277 -27.87 7.36 0.22
CA LEU A 277 -27.03 7.35 -0.96
C LEU A 277 -25.57 7.12 -0.57
N LEU A 278 -24.97 6.05 -1.08
CA LEU A 278 -23.55 5.73 -0.87
C LEU A 278 -22.79 5.89 -2.18
N ILE A 279 -21.84 6.82 -2.22
CA ILE A 279 -20.95 7.05 -3.36
C ILE A 279 -19.63 6.34 -3.09
N ALA A 280 -19.51 5.10 -3.57
CA ALA A 280 -18.34 4.27 -3.41
C ALA A 280 -17.33 4.56 -4.53
N VAL A 281 -16.19 5.17 -4.19
CA VAL A 281 -15.19 5.64 -5.15
C VAL A 281 -13.86 4.91 -4.95
N GLY A 282 -13.47 4.09 -5.92
CA GLY A 282 -12.20 3.37 -5.92
C GLY A 282 -12.07 2.41 -4.73
N VAL A 283 -13.14 1.66 -4.45
CA VAL A 283 -13.26 0.70 -3.35
C VAL A 283 -13.68 -0.67 -3.87
N ARG A 284 -13.22 -1.73 -3.19
CA ARG A 284 -13.54 -3.13 -3.51
C ARG A 284 -14.53 -3.80 -2.56
N PHE A 285 -15.13 -3.02 -1.65
CA PHE A 285 -16.03 -3.52 -0.60
C PHE A 285 -15.45 -4.74 0.14
N ASP A 286 -14.21 -4.63 0.62
CA ASP A 286 -13.55 -5.75 1.28
C ASP A 286 -14.26 -6.18 2.57
N ASP A 287 -13.93 -7.39 3.01
CA ASP A 287 -14.52 -8.02 4.20
C ASP A 287 -14.13 -7.32 5.51
N ARG A 288 -13.03 -6.56 5.56
CA ARG A 288 -12.68 -5.74 6.72
C ARG A 288 -13.50 -4.45 6.79
N VAL A 289 -14.18 -4.05 5.73
CA VAL A 289 -15.16 -2.96 5.77
C VAL A 289 -16.57 -3.50 5.88
N THR A 290 -16.92 -4.55 5.15
CA THR A 290 -18.28 -5.11 5.11
C THR A 290 -18.57 -6.15 6.18
N SER A 291 -17.58 -6.47 7.03
CA SER A 291 -17.58 -7.61 7.97
C SER A 291 -17.80 -8.98 7.32
N GLY A 292 -17.52 -9.10 6.01
CA GLY A 292 -17.86 -10.29 5.21
C GLY A 292 -19.36 -10.47 4.96
N LEU A 293 -20.17 -9.45 5.28
CA LEU A 293 -21.63 -9.45 5.18
C LEU A 293 -22.11 -8.46 4.14
N GLY A 294 -21.58 -8.54 2.91
CA GLY A 294 -21.92 -7.61 1.82
C GLY A 294 -23.43 -7.48 1.54
N HIS A 295 -24.20 -8.53 1.79
CA HIS A 295 -25.66 -8.54 1.64
C HIS A 295 -26.42 -7.74 2.73
N LEU A 296 -25.75 -7.39 3.84
CA LEU A 296 -26.28 -6.54 4.92
C LEU A 296 -25.65 -5.14 4.92
N PHE A 297 -24.70 -4.87 4.02
CA PHE A 297 -23.99 -3.61 4.00
C PHE A 297 -24.79 -2.52 3.28
N ALA A 298 -25.00 -1.38 3.95
CA ALA A 298 -25.65 -0.18 3.40
C ALA A 298 -27.01 -0.48 2.70
N THR A 299 -27.83 -1.36 3.28
CA THR A 299 -29.07 -1.87 2.66
C THR A 299 -30.16 -0.80 2.46
N ARG A 300 -30.06 0.34 3.13
CA ARG A 300 -30.97 1.49 3.01
C ARG A 300 -30.58 2.44 1.88
N ALA A 301 -29.39 2.27 1.30
CA ALA A 301 -28.81 3.22 0.38
C ALA A 301 -29.01 2.82 -1.08
N LYS A 302 -29.21 3.81 -1.95
CA LYS A 302 -28.85 3.69 -3.37
C LYS A 302 -27.33 3.72 -3.46
N ILE A 303 -26.73 2.65 -3.99
CA ILE A 303 -25.27 2.49 -4.05
C ILE A 303 -24.75 2.81 -5.45
N ILE A 304 -23.86 3.78 -5.51
CA ILE A 304 -23.08 4.14 -6.70
C ILE A 304 -21.70 3.54 -6.53
N HIS A 305 -21.21 2.82 -7.54
CA HIS A 305 -19.88 2.21 -7.50
C HIS A 305 -19.07 2.68 -8.70
N ILE A 306 -18.05 3.48 -8.41
CA ILE A 306 -17.08 4.00 -9.38
C ILE A 306 -15.79 3.21 -9.19
N ASP A 307 -15.44 2.40 -10.18
CA ASP A 307 -14.19 1.63 -10.17
C ASP A 307 -13.57 1.56 -11.57
N ILE A 308 -12.24 1.46 -11.64
CA ILE A 308 -11.53 1.28 -12.90
C ILE A 308 -11.63 -0.17 -13.39
N ASP A 309 -11.86 -1.11 -12.47
CA ASP A 309 -11.91 -2.55 -12.75
C ASP A 309 -13.37 -3.03 -12.80
N LEU A 310 -13.81 -3.42 -13.99
CA LEU A 310 -15.14 -3.98 -14.19
C LEU A 310 -15.39 -5.22 -13.31
N ALA A 311 -14.35 -6.00 -12.98
CA ALA A 311 -14.50 -7.20 -12.14
C ALA A 311 -14.82 -6.88 -10.68
N GLU A 312 -14.60 -5.65 -10.21
CA GLU A 312 -14.93 -5.23 -8.85
C GLU A 312 -16.39 -4.76 -8.73
N ILE A 313 -16.98 -4.29 -9.83
CA ILE A 313 -18.35 -3.79 -9.85
C ILE A 313 -19.34 -4.89 -9.45
N ALA A 314 -20.13 -4.63 -8.42
CA ALA A 314 -21.15 -5.54 -7.89
C ALA A 314 -20.63 -6.93 -7.45
N LYS A 315 -19.31 -7.07 -7.23
CA LYS A 315 -18.70 -8.35 -6.82
C LYS A 315 -19.12 -8.78 -5.42
N VAL A 316 -19.19 -7.83 -4.49
CA VAL A 316 -19.46 -8.08 -3.06
C VAL A 316 -20.80 -7.48 -2.60
N VAL A 317 -21.04 -6.23 -2.97
CA VAL A 317 -22.24 -5.47 -2.58
C VAL A 317 -23.05 -5.15 -3.83
N ARG A 318 -24.38 -5.19 -3.73
CA ARG A 318 -25.25 -4.85 -4.86
C ARG A 318 -25.11 -3.37 -5.23
N THR A 319 -24.69 -3.12 -6.47
CA THR A 319 -24.57 -1.78 -7.03
C THR A 319 -25.84 -1.37 -7.78
N HIS A 320 -26.30 -0.14 -7.57
CA HIS A 320 -27.46 0.44 -8.27
C HIS A 320 -27.03 1.25 -9.51
N ILE A 321 -25.98 2.07 -9.39
CA ILE A 321 -25.38 2.80 -10.51
C ILE A 321 -23.92 2.39 -10.65
N PRO A 322 -23.58 1.47 -11.58
CA PRO A 322 -22.21 1.05 -11.82
C PRO A 322 -21.53 1.95 -12.86
N ILE A 323 -20.40 2.55 -12.51
CA ILE A 323 -19.57 3.38 -13.40
C ILE A 323 -18.17 2.77 -13.49
N VAL A 324 -17.80 2.32 -14.69
CA VAL A 324 -16.45 1.84 -14.98
C VAL A 324 -15.64 3.00 -15.56
N GLY A 325 -14.61 3.44 -14.86
CA GLY A 325 -13.79 4.57 -15.30
C GLY A 325 -12.79 5.02 -14.25
N ASP A 326 -11.89 5.91 -14.66
CA ASP A 326 -10.92 6.54 -13.76
C ASP A 326 -11.64 7.43 -12.74
N ALA A 327 -11.36 7.21 -11.45
CA ALA A 327 -12.05 7.89 -10.36
C ALA A 327 -11.91 9.42 -10.44
N ARG A 328 -10.76 9.96 -10.89
CA ARG A 328 -10.57 11.41 -11.02
C ARG A 328 -11.45 11.95 -12.14
N LEU A 329 -11.39 11.33 -13.33
CA LEU A 329 -12.17 11.78 -14.48
C LEU A 329 -13.68 11.72 -14.24
N VAL A 330 -14.16 10.65 -13.58
CA VAL A 330 -15.58 10.51 -13.22
C VAL A 330 -16.01 11.57 -12.21
N LEU A 331 -15.19 11.86 -11.20
CA LEU A 331 -15.51 12.89 -10.21
C LEU A 331 -15.47 14.31 -10.80
N GLU A 332 -14.56 14.60 -11.73
CA GLU A 332 -14.51 15.87 -12.47
C GLU A 332 -15.81 16.09 -13.25
N GLU A 333 -16.26 15.08 -14.01
CA GLU A 333 -17.49 15.15 -14.79
C GLU A 333 -18.74 15.21 -13.90
N LEU A 334 -18.75 14.50 -12.77
CA LEU A 334 -19.83 14.61 -11.78
C LEU A 334 -19.91 16.04 -11.20
N LEU A 335 -18.76 16.64 -10.88
CA LEU A 335 -18.71 18.00 -10.33
C LEU A 335 -19.28 19.05 -11.31
N GLU A 336 -19.02 18.87 -12.60
CA GLU A 336 -19.60 19.65 -13.70
C GLU A 336 -21.11 19.42 -13.82
N ALA A 337 -21.53 18.15 -13.88
CA ALA A 337 -22.94 17.78 -14.01
C ALA A 337 -23.82 18.37 -12.88
N LEU A 338 -23.29 18.45 -11.65
CA LEU A 338 -23.98 19.04 -10.51
C LEU A 338 -24.35 20.52 -10.68
N ALA A 339 -23.74 21.25 -11.62
CA ALA A 339 -24.15 22.64 -11.91
C ALA A 339 -25.60 22.74 -12.41
N GLY A 340 -26.15 21.66 -12.99
CA GLY A 340 -27.53 21.59 -13.47
C GLY A 340 -28.56 21.14 -12.43
N PHE A 341 -28.14 20.83 -11.19
CA PHE A 341 -29.00 20.24 -10.16
C PHE A 341 -28.98 21.05 -8.87
N GLN A 342 -30.07 20.94 -8.10
CA GLN A 342 -30.09 21.47 -6.74
C GLN A 342 -29.21 20.60 -5.83
N LEU A 343 -28.40 21.24 -4.98
CA LEU A 343 -27.58 20.54 -4.01
C LEU A 343 -28.43 19.96 -2.86
N PRO A 344 -28.08 18.78 -2.32
CA PRO A 344 -28.84 18.17 -1.23
C PRO A 344 -28.80 19.04 0.03
N GLN A 345 -29.91 19.01 0.79
CA GLN A 345 -30.00 19.67 2.09
C GLN A 345 -29.59 18.68 3.18
N VAL A 346 -28.35 18.79 3.65
CA VAL A 346 -27.72 17.80 4.54
C VAL A 346 -27.50 18.31 5.96
N ALA A 347 -28.14 19.42 6.36
CA ALA A 347 -27.98 20.03 7.68
C ALA A 347 -28.40 19.08 8.81
N ASP A 348 -29.62 18.54 8.73
CA ASP A 348 -30.15 17.57 9.71
C ASP A 348 -29.29 16.30 9.75
N TRP A 349 -28.75 15.89 8.60
CA TRP A 349 -27.85 14.75 8.53
C TRP A 349 -26.54 15.02 9.27
N TRP A 350 -25.94 16.19 9.07
CA TRP A 350 -24.75 16.60 9.81
C TRP A 350 -24.98 16.71 11.31
N ASP A 351 -26.15 17.18 11.74
CA ASP A 351 -26.49 17.25 13.17
C ASP A 351 -26.52 15.85 13.79
N GLN A 352 -27.10 14.87 13.09
CA GLN A 352 -27.07 13.47 13.51
C GLN A 352 -25.65 12.90 13.54
N LEU A 353 -24.86 13.10 12.48
CA LEU A 353 -23.49 12.61 12.39
C LEU A 353 -22.58 13.19 13.47
N ARG A 354 -22.70 14.49 13.75
CA ARG A 354 -21.95 15.17 14.82
C ARG A 354 -22.38 14.69 16.18
N SER A 355 -23.68 14.43 16.39
CA SER A 355 -24.18 13.82 17.62
C SER A 355 -23.51 12.46 17.87
N TRP A 356 -23.45 11.58 16.86
CA TRP A 356 -22.75 10.30 16.98
C TRP A 356 -21.25 10.46 17.22
N LYS A 357 -20.58 11.36 16.49
CA LYS A 357 -19.13 11.62 16.66
C LYS A 357 -18.80 12.12 18.07
N ASN A 358 -19.67 12.95 18.65
CA ASN A 358 -19.51 13.48 20.00
C ASN A 358 -19.83 12.44 21.08
N TYR A 359 -20.82 11.59 20.84
CA TYR A 359 -21.22 10.54 21.78
C TYR A 359 -20.21 9.38 21.81
N TYR A 360 -19.68 9.01 20.65
CA TYR A 360 -18.74 7.91 20.42
C TYR A 360 -17.35 8.39 19.94
N PRO A 361 -16.63 9.22 20.71
CA PRO A 361 -15.28 9.61 20.32
C PRO A 361 -14.32 8.44 20.50
N MET A 362 -13.23 8.43 19.72
CA MET A 362 -12.11 7.53 20.01
C MET A 362 -11.54 7.85 21.39
N ARG A 363 -11.42 6.85 22.26
CA ARG A 363 -10.92 6.99 23.62
C ARG A 363 -9.77 6.04 23.87
N TYR A 364 -8.79 6.53 24.60
CA TYR A 364 -7.71 5.75 25.17
C TYR A 364 -7.23 6.47 26.44
N ASP A 365 -6.46 5.76 27.26
CA ASP A 365 -5.95 6.30 28.52
C ASP A 365 -4.69 7.15 28.27
N LYS A 366 -4.76 8.43 28.61
CA LYS A 366 -3.68 9.41 28.41
C LYS A 366 -2.72 9.50 29.60
N ASP A 367 -3.06 8.87 30.73
CA ASP A 367 -2.25 8.90 31.96
C ASP A 367 -1.24 7.75 32.02
N ARG A 368 -1.16 6.93 30.97
CA ARG A 368 -0.19 5.85 30.81
C ARG A 368 0.46 5.87 29.43
N LEU A 369 1.59 5.17 29.30
CA LEU A 369 2.27 4.98 28.03
C LEU A 369 1.45 4.04 27.13
N THR A 370 0.66 4.63 26.22
CA THR A 370 -0.14 3.92 25.22
C THR A 370 0.40 4.15 23.82
N ALA A 371 0.13 3.21 22.91
CA ALA A 371 0.48 3.35 21.50
C ALA A 371 -0.16 4.60 20.88
N GLN A 372 -1.43 4.86 21.17
CA GLN A 372 -2.16 6.01 20.64
C GLN A 372 -1.50 7.33 21.05
N LEU A 373 -1.08 7.46 22.31
CA LEU A 373 -0.38 8.65 22.80
C LEU A 373 0.95 8.88 22.06
N VAL A 374 1.73 7.81 21.89
CA VAL A 374 3.00 7.88 21.16
C VAL A 374 2.75 8.34 19.72
N ILE A 375 1.77 7.75 19.04
CA ILE A 375 1.43 8.07 17.65
C ILE A 375 0.88 9.49 17.50
N GLU A 376 0.03 9.97 18.42
CA GLU A 376 -0.44 11.36 18.45
C GLU A 376 0.74 12.32 18.62
N CYS A 377 1.66 12.03 19.55
CA CYS A 377 2.85 12.85 19.77
C CYS A 377 3.78 12.89 18.54
N ILE A 378 3.91 11.78 17.81
CA ILE A 378 4.61 11.74 16.51
C ILE A 378 3.91 12.68 15.53
N GLY A 379 2.58 12.58 15.40
CA GLY A 379 1.78 13.44 14.52
C GLY A 379 1.89 14.93 14.84
N GLU A 380 1.98 15.30 16.12
CA GLU A 380 2.17 16.70 16.57
C GLU A 380 3.56 17.26 16.24
N LEU A 381 4.59 16.41 16.26
CA LEU A 381 5.99 16.81 16.02
C LEU A 381 6.38 16.68 14.54
N ALA A 382 5.67 15.87 13.77
CA ALA A 382 5.89 15.67 12.36
C ALA A 382 5.34 16.83 11.53
N ASN A 383 5.85 16.96 10.30
CA ASN A 383 5.29 17.87 9.30
C ASN A 383 4.28 17.15 8.40
N GLU A 384 3.51 17.91 7.62
CA GLU A 384 2.48 17.36 6.73
C GLU A 384 3.04 16.48 5.60
N ASP A 385 4.35 16.57 5.31
CA ASP A 385 5.04 15.80 4.28
C ASP A 385 5.58 14.45 4.79
N THR A 386 5.57 14.24 6.11
CA THR A 386 6.05 13.02 6.75
C THR A 386 5.28 11.80 6.26
N MET A 387 6.01 10.80 5.79
CA MET A 387 5.47 9.52 5.37
C MET A 387 5.39 8.60 6.59
N VAL A 388 4.20 8.06 6.84
CA VAL A 388 3.97 7.02 7.84
C VAL A 388 3.83 5.68 7.15
N ILE A 389 4.69 4.76 7.55
CA ILE A 389 4.70 3.38 7.11
C ILE A 389 4.33 2.52 8.32
N THR A 390 3.52 1.49 8.11
CA THR A 390 3.19 0.55 9.18
C THR A 390 3.44 -0.88 8.80
N ASP A 391 3.76 -1.70 9.79
CA ASP A 391 3.58 -3.15 9.70
C ASP A 391 2.10 -3.53 9.90
N VAL A 392 1.81 -4.77 10.30
CA VAL A 392 0.46 -5.32 10.43
C VAL A 392 0.20 -5.76 11.87
N GLY A 393 -0.89 -5.29 12.47
CA GLY A 393 -1.28 -5.65 13.83
C GLY A 393 -2.06 -4.53 14.52
N GLN A 394 -1.96 -4.45 15.85
CA GLN A 394 -2.63 -3.39 16.61
C GLN A 394 -2.02 -2.01 16.33
N HIS A 395 -0.68 -1.94 16.26
CA HIS A 395 0.06 -0.71 15.89
C HIS A 395 -0.41 -0.11 14.57
N GLN A 396 -0.71 -0.95 13.58
CA GLN A 396 -1.28 -0.55 12.28
C GLN A 396 -2.62 0.14 12.45
N MET A 397 -3.53 -0.46 13.24
CA MET A 397 -4.87 0.07 13.45
C MET A 397 -4.83 1.36 14.27
N TRP A 398 -4.01 1.41 15.33
CA TRP A 398 -3.82 2.65 16.10
C TRP A 398 -3.25 3.77 15.21
N ALA A 399 -2.26 3.48 14.35
CA ALA A 399 -1.75 4.45 13.39
C ALA A 399 -2.83 4.94 12.44
N ALA A 400 -3.64 4.04 11.88
CA ALA A 400 -4.76 4.38 11.00
C ALA A 400 -5.86 5.20 11.71
N GLN A 401 -6.03 5.00 13.02
CA GLN A 401 -7.06 5.67 13.82
C GLN A 401 -6.65 7.08 14.25
N VAL A 402 -5.38 7.30 14.63
CA VAL A 402 -4.97 8.51 15.36
C VAL A 402 -3.91 9.36 14.66
N TYR A 403 -3.14 8.82 13.70
CA TYR A 403 -2.12 9.64 13.03
C TYR A 403 -2.77 10.64 12.05
N PRO A 404 -2.40 11.94 12.10
CA PRO A 404 -3.06 12.98 11.32
C PRO A 404 -2.54 13.06 9.87
N VAL A 405 -2.94 12.11 9.01
CA VAL A 405 -2.53 12.11 7.59
C VAL A 405 -3.23 13.22 6.80
N VAL A 406 -2.48 14.24 6.38
CA VAL A 406 -3.02 15.38 5.61
C VAL A 406 -2.89 15.19 4.10
N LYS A 407 -1.73 14.75 3.62
CA LYS A 407 -1.43 14.61 2.19
C LYS A 407 -1.59 13.18 1.69
N SER A 408 -2.00 13.06 0.44
CA SER A 408 -2.09 11.77 -0.27
C SER A 408 -0.72 11.08 -0.32
N ARG A 409 -0.72 9.75 -0.29
CA ARG A 409 0.49 8.90 -0.35
C ARG A 409 1.45 9.03 0.86
N ASN A 410 1.01 9.67 1.94
CA ASN A 410 1.77 9.73 3.21
C ASN A 410 1.40 8.63 4.20
N PHE A 411 0.53 7.70 3.83
CA PHE A 411 0.21 6.52 4.63
C PHE A 411 0.40 5.26 3.79
N ALA A 412 1.40 4.44 4.16
CA ALA A 412 1.75 3.22 3.44
C ALA A 412 1.68 2.01 4.37
N THR A 413 0.78 1.08 4.06
CA THR A 413 0.58 -0.14 4.84
C THR A 413 0.21 -1.30 3.92
N SER A 414 0.56 -2.53 4.32
CA SER A 414 -0.05 -3.73 3.76
C SER A 414 -1.49 -3.89 4.27
N GLY A 415 -2.49 -3.79 3.39
CA GLY A 415 -3.91 -3.88 3.76
C GLY A 415 -4.53 -5.23 3.42
N GLY A 416 -4.55 -5.57 2.13
CA GLY A 416 -5.29 -6.69 1.57
C GLY A 416 -4.76 -8.04 1.99
N LEU A 417 -3.44 -8.27 1.88
CA LEU A 417 -2.83 -9.51 2.35
C LEU A 417 -2.55 -9.49 3.86
N GLY A 418 -2.24 -8.32 4.41
CA GLY A 418 -1.88 -8.21 5.83
C GLY A 418 -0.53 -8.85 6.16
N THR A 419 0.49 -8.59 5.33
CA THR A 419 1.85 -9.12 5.47
C THR A 419 2.63 -8.45 6.59
N MET A 420 2.88 -9.18 7.68
CA MET A 420 3.85 -8.79 8.70
C MET A 420 5.29 -8.82 8.13
N GLY A 421 6.14 -7.90 8.56
CA GLY A 421 7.51 -7.73 8.02
C GLY A 421 7.57 -6.81 6.79
N PHE A 422 6.43 -6.25 6.38
CA PHE A 422 6.33 -5.27 5.29
C PHE A 422 6.98 -3.93 5.66
N GLY A 423 6.82 -3.48 6.91
CA GLY A 423 7.04 -2.09 7.30
C GLY A 423 8.49 -1.63 7.17
N LEU A 424 9.45 -2.42 7.66
CA LEU A 424 10.87 -2.05 7.63
C LEU A 424 11.43 -1.90 6.20
N PRO A 425 11.28 -2.88 5.30
CA PRO A 425 11.71 -2.70 3.93
C PRO A 425 10.90 -1.62 3.18
N ALA A 426 9.59 -1.51 3.42
CA ALA A 426 8.76 -0.48 2.77
C ALA A 426 9.19 0.94 3.18
N ALA A 427 9.55 1.16 4.45
CA ALA A 427 10.07 2.45 4.93
C ALA A 427 11.42 2.81 4.28
N MET A 428 12.30 1.81 4.08
CA MET A 428 13.52 1.98 3.29
C MET A 428 13.20 2.42 1.85
N GLY A 429 12.27 1.73 1.19
CA GLY A 429 11.84 2.06 -0.16
C GLY A 429 11.26 3.48 -0.27
N ALA A 430 10.40 3.85 0.67
CA ALA A 430 9.81 5.17 0.76
C ALA A 430 10.84 6.28 0.96
N GLN A 431 11.79 6.09 1.90
CA GLN A 431 12.85 7.06 2.16
C GLN A 431 13.79 7.25 0.96
N ILE A 432 14.06 6.19 0.20
CA ILE A 432 14.84 6.28 -1.05
C ILE A 432 14.07 7.05 -2.12
N ALA A 433 12.74 6.89 -2.15
CA ALA A 433 11.88 7.52 -3.14
C ALA A 433 11.69 9.03 -2.90
N ARG A 434 11.64 9.43 -1.62
CA ARG A 434 11.46 10.81 -1.16
C ARG A 434 12.55 11.15 -0.13
N PRO A 435 13.78 11.42 -0.59
CA PRO A 435 14.95 11.57 0.29
C PRO A 435 14.89 12.78 1.22
N ASP A 436 14.14 13.81 0.85
CA ASP A 436 14.00 15.05 1.61
C ASP A 436 12.86 15.01 2.64
N ASP A 437 11.99 13.99 2.55
CA ASP A 437 10.86 13.82 3.45
C ASP A 437 11.19 12.79 4.53
N MET A 438 10.63 12.97 5.73
CA MET A 438 10.84 12.05 6.84
C MET A 438 9.99 10.79 6.67
N ALA A 439 10.62 9.61 6.73
CA ALA A 439 9.94 8.33 6.85
C ALA A 439 9.87 7.86 8.31
N VAL A 440 8.66 7.73 8.85
CA VAL A 440 8.39 7.16 10.17
C VAL A 440 7.75 5.78 9.99
N LEU A 441 8.41 4.74 10.47
CA LEU A 441 7.87 3.39 10.55
C LEU A 441 7.24 3.18 11.93
N ILE A 442 5.94 2.90 11.99
CA ILE A 442 5.25 2.45 13.20
C ILE A 442 5.09 0.93 13.10
N THR A 443 5.83 0.18 13.92
CA THR A 443 5.87 -1.29 13.88
C THR A 443 5.69 -1.91 15.26
N GLY A 444 5.34 -3.20 15.29
CA GLY A 444 5.31 -4.02 16.50
C GLY A 444 6.44 -5.04 16.50
N ASP A 445 6.83 -5.51 17.67
CA ASP A 445 7.97 -6.41 17.89
C ASP A 445 7.90 -7.70 17.08
N GLY A 446 6.72 -8.34 16.99
CA GLY A 446 6.55 -9.53 16.17
C GLY A 446 6.75 -9.29 14.67
N SER A 447 6.30 -8.15 14.12
CA SER A 447 6.46 -7.85 12.70
C SER A 447 7.87 -7.38 12.37
N PHE A 448 8.44 -6.51 13.21
CA PHE A 448 9.78 -5.98 13.05
C PHE A 448 10.82 -7.10 12.96
N GLN A 449 10.68 -8.14 13.79
CA GLN A 449 11.60 -9.28 13.81
C GLN A 449 11.61 -10.09 12.50
N MET A 450 10.51 -10.12 11.73
CA MET A 450 10.41 -10.92 10.50
C MET A 450 11.31 -10.42 9.36
N CYS A 451 11.68 -9.14 9.37
CA CYS A 451 12.55 -8.55 8.34
C CYS A 451 13.68 -7.69 8.95
N ILE A 452 14.05 -7.95 10.21
CA ILE A 452 15.02 -7.16 10.98
C ILE A 452 16.41 -7.08 10.31
N GLN A 453 16.77 -8.05 9.47
CA GLN A 453 18.01 -8.03 8.71
C GLN A 453 18.15 -6.79 7.80
N GLU A 454 17.05 -6.15 7.40
CA GLU A 454 17.08 -4.93 6.57
C GLU A 454 17.59 -3.69 7.32
N LEU A 455 17.78 -3.76 8.66
CA LEU A 455 18.58 -2.77 9.39
C LEU A 455 19.99 -2.62 8.78
N ALA A 456 20.57 -3.72 8.27
CA ALA A 456 21.86 -3.68 7.58
C ALA A 456 21.79 -2.86 6.28
N THR A 457 20.67 -2.93 5.55
CA THR A 457 20.46 -2.18 4.31
C THR A 457 20.24 -0.70 4.60
N ILE A 458 19.43 -0.38 5.62
CA ILE A 458 19.21 0.99 6.11
C ILE A 458 20.54 1.62 6.54
N ALA A 459 21.33 0.93 7.37
CA ALA A 459 22.62 1.42 7.85
C ALA A 459 23.62 1.62 6.71
N HIS A 460 23.74 0.64 5.81
CA HIS A 460 24.66 0.71 4.67
C HIS A 460 24.36 1.92 3.77
N ASN A 461 23.08 2.19 3.52
CA ASN A 461 22.63 3.30 2.67
C ASN A 461 22.43 4.61 3.46
N LYS A 462 22.67 4.61 4.78
CA LYS A 462 22.50 5.76 5.69
C LYS A 462 21.11 6.41 5.58
N LEU A 463 20.08 5.58 5.45
CA LEU A 463 18.71 6.08 5.28
C LEU A 463 18.18 6.63 6.61
N PRO A 464 17.66 7.87 6.68
CA PRO A 464 17.23 8.49 7.92
C PRO A 464 15.84 8.02 8.41
N VAL A 465 15.56 6.72 8.30
CA VAL A 465 14.28 6.13 8.72
C VAL A 465 14.14 6.19 10.25
N LYS A 466 12.99 6.69 10.73
CA LYS A 466 12.64 6.75 12.16
C LYS A 466 11.77 5.54 12.49
N ILE A 467 12.34 4.57 13.19
CA ILE A 467 11.68 3.29 13.50
C ILE A 467 11.07 3.40 14.89
N VAL A 468 9.75 3.48 14.96
CA VAL A 468 8.94 3.51 16.17
C VAL A 468 8.44 2.10 16.44
N LEU A 469 9.11 1.42 17.36
CA LEU A 469 8.79 0.07 17.80
C LEU A 469 7.88 0.14 19.02
N LEU A 470 6.61 -0.21 18.82
CA LEU A 470 5.62 -0.39 19.87
C LEU A 470 5.72 -1.82 20.40
N ASN A 471 6.60 -2.02 21.38
CA ASN A 471 6.91 -3.34 21.93
C ASN A 471 5.93 -3.69 23.05
N ASN A 472 5.05 -4.65 22.79
CA ASN A 472 4.12 -5.20 23.79
C ASN A 472 4.43 -6.66 24.16
N GLY A 473 5.49 -7.24 23.58
CA GLY A 473 5.95 -8.60 23.86
C GLY A 473 5.00 -9.70 23.41
N VAL A 474 4.00 -9.39 22.57
CA VAL A 474 2.98 -10.35 22.12
C VAL A 474 2.56 -10.10 20.67
N LEU A 475 1.98 -11.12 20.02
CA LEU A 475 1.21 -10.94 18.79
C LEU A 475 -0.16 -10.28 19.12
N GLY A 476 -0.13 -8.98 19.41
CA GLY A 476 -1.23 -8.24 20.03
C GLY A 476 -2.60 -8.39 19.35
N MET A 477 -2.65 -8.36 18.01
CA MET A 477 -3.92 -8.52 17.29
C MET A 477 -4.50 -9.93 17.49
N VAL A 478 -3.67 -10.96 17.40
CA VAL A 478 -4.07 -12.36 17.65
C VAL A 478 -4.48 -12.55 19.11
N ARG A 479 -3.73 -11.95 20.03
CA ARG A 479 -4.05 -11.93 21.46
C ARG A 479 -5.44 -11.33 21.72
N GLN A 480 -5.74 -10.17 21.15
CA GLN A 480 -7.04 -9.53 21.29
C GLN A 480 -8.17 -10.44 20.76
N LEU A 481 -7.98 -11.08 19.61
CA LEU A 481 -8.97 -12.04 19.09
C LEU A 481 -9.16 -13.24 20.03
N GLN A 482 -8.09 -13.78 20.61
CA GLN A 482 -8.18 -14.86 21.59
C GLN A 482 -8.91 -14.42 22.88
N LYS A 483 -8.67 -13.17 23.33
CA LYS A 483 -9.37 -12.55 24.47
C LYS A 483 -10.89 -12.49 24.23
N TYR A 484 -11.31 -11.86 23.13
CA TYR A 484 -12.73 -11.59 22.87
C TYR A 484 -13.50 -12.80 22.34
N PHE A 485 -12.86 -13.69 21.56
CA PHE A 485 -13.56 -14.72 20.78
C PHE A 485 -13.10 -16.14 21.07
N SER A 486 -12.16 -16.35 22.00
CA SER A 486 -11.72 -17.70 22.40
C SER A 486 -11.69 -17.90 23.93
N GLY A 487 -12.44 -17.08 24.67
CA GLY A 487 -12.56 -17.19 26.12
C GLY A 487 -11.22 -17.01 26.85
N GLU A 488 -10.40 -16.08 26.37
CA GLU A 488 -9.07 -15.78 26.92
C GLU A 488 -8.11 -16.97 26.92
N ARG A 489 -8.31 -17.93 26.01
CA ARG A 489 -7.40 -19.07 25.82
C ARG A 489 -6.18 -18.66 24.99
N TYR A 490 -5.22 -18.02 25.65
CA TYR A 490 -3.99 -17.56 25.03
C TYR A 490 -3.09 -18.71 24.55
N ASN A 491 -2.64 -18.68 23.30
CA ASN A 491 -1.78 -19.71 22.72
C ASN A 491 -0.91 -19.19 21.57
N GLN A 492 0.40 -19.47 21.62
CA GLN A 492 1.41 -19.14 20.58
C GLN A 492 1.40 -17.66 20.17
N ILE A 493 1.22 -16.78 21.15
CA ILE A 493 1.20 -15.33 20.97
C ILE A 493 2.25 -14.59 21.78
N ASP A 494 2.81 -15.23 22.81
CA ASP A 494 3.83 -14.61 23.66
C ASP A 494 5.18 -14.63 22.95
N LEU A 495 5.80 -13.46 22.82
CA LEU A 495 7.10 -13.30 22.18
C LEU A 495 8.23 -13.33 23.22
N GLN A 496 8.10 -14.25 24.18
CA GLN A 496 9.17 -14.51 25.15
C GLN A 496 10.44 -14.92 24.41
N GLY A 497 11.53 -14.19 24.66
CA GLY A 497 12.80 -14.40 23.96
C GLY A 497 13.06 -13.42 22.81
N ASN A 498 12.21 -12.39 22.63
CA ASN A 498 12.58 -11.23 21.83
C ASN A 498 13.99 -10.74 22.19
N PRO A 499 14.82 -10.37 21.20
CA PRO A 499 16.14 -9.83 21.45
C PRO A 499 16.03 -8.45 22.10
N ASP A 500 17.14 -7.98 22.66
CA ASP A 500 17.30 -6.57 23.00
C ASP A 500 17.41 -5.76 21.70
N PHE A 501 16.29 -5.22 21.21
CA PHE A 501 16.22 -4.57 19.91
C PHE A 501 17.14 -3.35 19.80
N ILE A 502 17.40 -2.65 20.92
CA ILE A 502 18.37 -1.56 20.98
C ILE A 502 19.77 -2.08 20.65
N LYS A 503 20.21 -3.17 21.30
CA LYS A 503 21.52 -3.78 20.99
C LYS A 503 21.60 -4.31 19.57
N VAL A 504 20.50 -4.82 19.01
CA VAL A 504 20.46 -5.23 17.60
C VAL A 504 20.65 -4.02 16.68
N ALA A 505 19.97 -2.90 16.94
CA ALA A 505 20.16 -1.66 16.19
C ALA A 505 21.61 -1.14 16.30
N GLU A 506 22.16 -1.09 17.51
CA GLU A 506 23.55 -0.70 17.77
C GLU A 506 24.56 -1.60 17.03
N ALA A 507 24.29 -2.90 16.92
CA ALA A 507 25.12 -3.83 16.16
C ALA A 507 25.18 -3.51 14.65
N TYR A 508 24.16 -2.84 14.12
CA TYR A 508 24.16 -2.30 12.75
C TYR A 508 24.62 -0.83 12.67
N GLY A 509 24.97 -0.21 13.80
CA GLY A 509 25.37 1.19 13.88
C GLY A 509 24.20 2.19 13.82
N ILE A 510 23.00 1.75 14.20
CA ILE A 510 21.79 2.57 14.26
C ILE A 510 21.60 3.07 15.69
N HIS A 511 21.29 4.36 15.85
CA HIS A 511 21.03 4.97 17.17
C HIS A 511 19.76 4.38 17.78
N GLY A 512 19.83 3.93 19.03
CA GLY A 512 18.72 3.30 19.74
C GLY A 512 18.30 4.11 20.96
N ILE A 513 17.00 4.34 21.11
CA ILE A 513 16.40 5.04 22.24
C ILE A 513 15.33 4.14 22.84
N ARG A 514 15.44 3.83 24.14
CA ARG A 514 14.40 3.12 24.90
C ARG A 514 13.59 4.10 25.71
N VAL A 515 12.27 3.97 25.65
CA VAL A 515 11.30 4.81 26.35
C VAL A 515 10.42 3.92 27.22
N ASP A 516 10.46 4.13 28.53
CA ASP A 516 9.77 3.30 29.53
C ASP A 516 8.73 4.08 30.35
N SER A 517 8.60 5.37 30.12
CA SER A 517 7.72 6.26 30.88
C SER A 517 7.10 7.34 30.01
N LEU A 518 5.94 7.84 30.45
CA LEU A 518 5.14 8.83 29.73
C LEU A 518 5.89 10.15 29.54
N GLU A 519 6.65 10.57 30.56
CA GLU A 519 7.37 11.84 30.61
C GLU A 519 8.49 11.93 29.56
N GLN A 520 9.02 10.78 29.14
CA GLN A 520 10.12 10.68 28.17
C GLN A 520 9.66 10.74 26.71
N VAL A 521 8.37 10.46 26.43
CA VAL A 521 7.86 10.23 25.07
C VAL A 521 8.19 11.39 24.14
N ARG A 522 7.81 12.60 24.52
CA ARG A 522 7.97 13.79 23.68
C ARG A 522 9.43 14.11 23.42
N SER A 523 10.28 14.07 24.45
CA SER A 523 11.71 14.34 24.31
C SER A 523 12.42 13.30 23.44
N ALA A 524 12.08 12.02 23.57
CA ALA A 524 12.67 10.94 22.79
C ALA A 524 12.31 11.06 21.29
N ILE A 525 11.04 11.39 20.98
CA ILE A 525 10.61 11.59 19.59
C ILE A 525 11.31 12.82 19.00
N SER A 526 11.39 13.93 19.73
CA SER A 526 12.12 15.13 19.28
C SER A 526 13.60 14.83 19.00
N GLU A 527 14.28 14.13 19.91
CA GLU A 527 15.67 13.71 19.71
C GLU A 527 15.83 12.87 18.44
N ALA A 528 14.93 11.90 18.22
CA ALA A 528 15.00 11.04 17.05
C ALA A 528 14.76 11.78 15.73
N PHE A 529 13.86 12.77 15.72
CA PHE A 529 13.54 13.56 14.54
C PHE A 529 14.69 14.52 14.18
N GLU A 530 15.39 15.06 15.18
CA GLU A 530 16.57 15.91 14.98
C GLU A 530 17.81 15.12 14.55
N HIS A 531 17.89 13.83 14.88
CA HIS A 531 19.01 12.99 14.49
C HIS A 531 19.07 12.83 12.94
N PRO A 532 20.22 13.07 12.28
CA PRO A 532 20.29 13.05 10.81
C PRO A 532 20.28 11.63 10.21
N GLY A 533 20.51 10.60 11.00
CA GLY A 533 20.55 9.20 10.57
C GLY A 533 19.33 8.38 11.01
N PRO A 534 19.34 7.06 10.76
CA PRO A 534 18.32 6.15 11.25
C PRO A 534 18.30 6.11 12.78
N VAL A 535 17.11 5.95 13.36
CA VAL A 535 16.90 5.81 14.80
C VAL A 535 15.88 4.71 15.06
N LEU A 536 16.15 3.86 16.05
CA LEU A 536 15.17 2.94 16.63
C LEU A 536 14.69 3.49 17.97
N LEU A 537 13.42 3.87 18.06
CA LEU A 537 12.73 4.17 19.31
C LEU A 537 11.91 2.98 19.75
N GLU A 538 12.23 2.41 20.89
CA GLU A 538 11.47 1.33 21.51
C GLU A 538 10.59 1.87 22.64
N PHE A 539 9.28 1.72 22.51
CA PHE A 539 8.30 2.05 23.55
C PHE A 539 7.73 0.77 24.14
N ALA A 540 7.91 0.58 25.45
CA ALA A 540 7.32 -0.55 26.16
C ALA A 540 5.85 -0.25 26.49
N ILE A 541 4.93 -0.85 25.74
CA ILE A 541 3.48 -0.67 25.95
C ILE A 541 2.85 -1.93 26.56
N SER A 542 1.62 -1.81 27.06
CA SER A 542 0.95 -2.92 27.73
C SER A 542 0.50 -4.01 26.73
N PRO A 543 0.72 -5.31 27.02
CA PRO A 543 0.16 -6.42 26.24
C PRO A 543 -1.37 -6.54 26.36
N ASN A 544 -1.99 -5.80 27.28
CA ASN A 544 -3.43 -5.84 27.53
C ASN A 544 -4.20 -4.72 26.80
N ASP A 545 -3.49 -3.87 26.04
CA ASP A 545 -4.15 -2.85 25.22
C ASP A 545 -4.87 -3.48 24.03
N ASP A 546 -6.09 -3.00 23.79
CA ASP A 546 -6.96 -3.47 22.72
C ASP A 546 -7.20 -2.34 21.71
N VAL A 547 -7.35 -2.70 20.44
CA VAL A 547 -7.84 -1.80 19.39
C VAL A 547 -9.34 -1.76 19.46
N LEU A 548 -9.88 -0.63 19.92
CA LEU A 548 -11.31 -0.36 19.96
C LEU A 548 -11.63 0.91 19.16
N PRO A 549 -12.85 1.03 18.61
CA PRO A 549 -13.90 0.02 18.62
C PRO A 549 -13.58 -1.17 17.69
N ILE A 550 -14.28 -2.29 17.87
CA ILE A 550 -14.14 -3.48 17.02
C ILE A 550 -15.51 -4.08 16.69
N VAL A 551 -15.75 -4.42 15.42
CA VAL A 551 -16.90 -5.24 15.02
C VAL A 551 -16.54 -6.73 15.17
N PRO A 552 -17.30 -7.52 15.96
CA PRO A 552 -17.06 -8.94 16.08
C PRO A 552 -17.22 -9.70 14.75
N PRO A 553 -16.53 -10.84 14.57
CA PRO A 553 -16.71 -11.69 13.40
C PRO A 553 -18.18 -12.08 13.19
N GLY A 554 -18.67 -11.96 11.96
CA GLY A 554 -20.03 -12.33 11.59
C GLY A 554 -21.11 -11.35 12.07
N LYS A 555 -20.73 -10.15 12.50
CA LYS A 555 -21.67 -9.09 12.89
C LYS A 555 -21.72 -7.93 11.89
N PRO A 556 -22.89 -7.28 11.69
CA PRO A 556 -22.98 -6.06 10.92
C PRO A 556 -22.07 -4.96 11.49
N ILE A 557 -21.66 -4.01 10.65
CA ILE A 557 -20.72 -2.94 11.00
C ILE A 557 -21.21 -2.02 12.14
N THR A 558 -22.50 -2.06 12.45
CA THR A 558 -23.13 -1.29 13.52
C THR A 558 -23.07 -1.97 14.89
N GLU A 559 -22.81 -3.26 14.96
CA GLU A 559 -22.65 -4.02 16.22
C GLU A 559 -21.20 -3.96 16.70
N MET A 560 -20.78 -2.80 17.21
CA MET A 560 -19.40 -2.56 17.66
C MET A 560 -19.23 -2.80 19.16
N LEU A 561 -18.11 -3.39 19.56
CA LEU A 561 -17.63 -3.44 20.94
C LEU A 561 -16.70 -2.26 21.22
N GLY A 562 -16.79 -1.70 22.44
CA GLY A 562 -15.96 -0.56 22.84
C GLY A 562 -16.28 0.75 22.10
N GLY A 563 -17.44 0.77 21.43
CA GLY A 563 -18.07 1.96 20.85
C GLY A 563 -18.91 2.65 21.89
#